data_AF-A0A3M5WRQ3-F1
#
_entry.id   AF-A0A3M5WRQ3-F1
#
_cell.length_a   1.000
_cell.length_b   1.000
_cell.length_c   1.000
_cell.angle_alpha   90.00
_cell.angle_beta   90.00
_cell.angle_gamma   90.00
#
_symmetry.space_group_name_H-M   'P 1'
#
loop_
_entity.id
_entity.type
_entity.pdbx_description
1 polymer ?
#
loop_
_entity_poly.entity_id
_entity_poly.type
_entity_poly.pdbx_seq_one_letter_code
_entity_poly.pdbx_strand_id
1 'polypeptide(L)' 'MGSHFHFFETNDALTFDRAASRGMRLNIPAGTAVRFEPGQSREVELVDLAGLRKVYGFAGRVMGEL' A
#
# COMPACT_ATOMS: atom_id res chain seq x y z
N MET A 1 -3.93 -8.11 -1.94
CA MET A 1 -3.02 -7.07 -1.41
C MET A 1 -2.72 -7.35 0.04
N GLY A 2 -1.47 -7.68 0.36
CA GLY A 2 -1.09 -8.08 1.71
C GLY A 2 -1.02 -6.91 2.69
N SER A 3 -1.20 -7.21 3.98
CA SER A 3 -1.19 -6.26 5.10
C SER A 3 0.03 -5.31 5.18
N HIS A 4 1.20 -5.72 4.67
CA HIS A 4 2.47 -4.99 4.80
C HIS A 4 3.05 -4.48 3.47
N PHE A 5 2.31 -4.61 2.38
CA PHE A 5 2.75 -4.06 1.11
C PHE A 5 2.61 -2.53 1.12
N HIS A 6 3.61 -1.80 0.61
CA HIS A 6 3.54 -0.34 0.51
C HIS A 6 2.45 0.08 -0.49
N PHE A 7 1.34 0.64 0.01
CA PHE A 7 0.09 0.77 -0.75
C PHE A 7 0.24 1.69 -1.98
N PHE A 8 1.13 2.68 -1.91
CA PHE A 8 1.52 3.56 -3.02
C PHE A 8 2.06 2.81 -4.25
N GLU A 9 2.78 1.71 -4.02
CA GLU A 9 3.50 0.96 -5.05
C GLU A 9 2.71 -0.25 -5.56
N THR A 10 1.42 -0.26 -5.30
CA THR A 10 0.53 -1.33 -5.73
C THR A 10 0.23 -1.26 -7.21
N ASN A 11 -0.29 -2.35 -7.77
CA ASN A 11 -0.61 -2.50 -9.19
C ASN A 11 -1.25 -1.24 -9.79
N ASP A 12 -0.73 -0.79 -10.94
CA ASP A 12 -1.17 0.43 -11.63
C ASP A 12 -2.61 0.36 -12.14
N ALA A 13 -3.16 -0.84 -12.29
CA ALA A 13 -4.58 -1.04 -12.62
C ALA A 13 -5.55 -0.61 -11.50
N LEU A 14 -5.06 -0.42 -10.27
CA LEU A 14 -5.88 0.11 -9.17
C LEU A 14 -5.90 1.64 -9.22
N THR A 15 -7.10 2.21 -9.24
CA THR A 15 -7.32 3.67 -9.27
C THR A 15 -7.71 4.17 -7.89
N PHE A 16 -6.89 5.05 -7.32
CA PHE A 16 -7.09 5.73 -6.03
C PHE A 16 -6.13 6.92 -5.94
N ASP A 17 -6.24 7.74 -4.89
CA ASP A 17 -5.26 8.79 -4.62
C ASP A 17 -3.93 8.19 -4.16
N ARG A 18 -2.99 8.04 -5.11
CA ARG A 18 -1.66 7.49 -4.83
C ARG A 18 -0.85 8.42 -3.94
N ALA A 19 -0.94 9.74 -4.13
CA ALA A 19 -0.15 10.66 -3.33
C ALA A 19 -0.51 10.55 -1.83
N ALA A 20 -1.81 10.40 -1.54
CA ALA A 20 -2.30 10.23 -0.18
C ALA A 20 -1.86 8.91 0.50
N SER A 21 -1.50 7.87 -0.26
CA SER A 21 -1.11 6.56 0.31
C SER A 21 0.40 6.36 0.48
N ARG A 22 1.20 7.38 0.13
CA ARG A 22 2.67 7.31 0.23
C ARG A 22 3.10 7.15 1.69
N GLY A 23 3.86 6.09 1.95
CA GLY A 23 4.32 5.73 3.29
C GLY A 23 3.32 4.95 4.13
N MET A 24 2.27 4.39 3.52
CA MET A 24 1.21 3.68 4.23
C MET A 24 1.06 2.22 3.76
N ARG A 25 0.42 1.41 4.59
CA ARG A 25 0.01 0.02 4.33
C ARG A 25 -1.43 -0.21 4.77
N LEU A 26 -2.04 -1.34 4.40
CA LEU A 26 -3.41 -1.68 4.84
C LEU A 26 -3.50 -1.80 6.37
N ASN A 27 -4.52 -1.16 6.97
CA ASN A 27 -4.83 -1.29 8.40
C ASN A 27 -5.68 -2.56 8.65
N ILE A 28 -5.06 -3.72 8.48
CA ILE A 28 -5.69 -5.04 8.67
C ILE A 28 -4.77 -5.95 9.48
N PRO A 29 -5.29 -7.05 10.06
CA PRO A 29 -4.47 -8.00 10.82
C PRO A 29 -3.27 -8.50 10.02
N ALA A 30 -2.12 -8.66 10.69
CA ALA A 30 -0.88 -9.09 10.07
C ALA A 30 -1.04 -10.45 9.37
N GLY A 31 -0.41 -10.61 8.21
CA GLY A 31 -0.50 -11.82 7.38
C GLY A 31 -1.77 -11.94 6.53
N THR A 32 -2.79 -11.11 6.78
CA THR A 32 -4.03 -11.11 5.96
C THR A 32 -3.92 -10.23 4.72
N ALA A 33 -4.94 -10.27 3.86
CA ALA A 33 -4.97 -9.53 2.61
C ALA A 33 -6.39 -9.07 2.22
N VAL A 34 -6.46 -7.96 1.48
CA VAL A 34 -7.67 -7.51 0.77
C VAL A 34 -7.59 -7.94 -0.70
N ARG A 35 -8.67 -8.51 -1.23
CA ARG A 35 -8.83 -8.89 -2.63
C ARG A 35 -9.68 -7.86 -3.37
N PHE A 36 -9.27 -7.54 -4.60
CA PHE A 36 -9.99 -6.68 -5.54
C PHE A 36 -10.25 -7.50 -6.80
N GLU A 37 -11.51 -7.76 -7.11
CA GLU A 37 -11.91 -8.39 -8.39
C GLU A 37 -11.89 -7.35 -9.52
N PRO A 38 -11.86 -7.77 -10.81
CA PRO A 38 -11.98 -6.84 -11.93
C PRO A 38 -13.25 -5.98 -11.83
N GLY A 39 -13.07 -4.66 -11.88
CA GLY A 39 -14.16 -3.68 -11.77
C GLY A 39 -14.68 -3.43 -10.35
N GLN A 40 -14.18 -4.14 -9.33
CA GLN A 40 -14.60 -3.93 -7.95
C GLN A 40 -14.04 -2.63 -7.39
N SER A 41 -14.91 -1.84 -6.77
CA SER A 41 -14.54 -0.70 -5.93
C SER A 41 -14.73 -1.04 -4.46
N ARG A 42 -13.80 -0.59 -3.62
CA ARG A 42 -13.84 -0.80 -2.17
C ARG A 42 -13.09 0.30 -1.45
N GLU A 43 -13.66 0.77 -0.36
CA GLU A 43 -12.97 1.63 0.60
C GLU A 43 -12.11 0.78 1.54
N VAL A 44 -10.86 1.22 1.75
CA VAL A 44 -9.91 0.55 2.64
C VAL A 44 -9.27 1.59 3.54
N GLU A 45 -9.01 1.17 4.77
CA GLU A 45 -8.29 1.98 5.73
C GLU A 45 -6.79 1.69 5.63
N LEU A 46 -5.99 2.75 5.66
CA LEU A 46 -4.54 2.68 5.64
C LEU A 46 -3.97 3.14 6.97
N VAL A 47 -2.82 2.57 7.33
CA VAL A 47 -2.03 2.97 8.50
C VAL A 47 -0.61 3.28 8.07
N ASP A 48 0.01 4.24 8.75
CA ASP A 48 1.40 4.64 8.53
C ASP A 48 2.38 3.48 8.70
N LEU A 49 3.42 3.48 7.86
CA LEU A 49 4.63 2.71 8.13
C LEU A 49 5.36 3.35 9.33
N ALA A 50 5.82 2.52 10.25
CA ALA A 50 6.59 2.94 11.43
C ALA A 50 8.09 2.64 11.26
N GLY A 51 8.86 2.79 12.33
CA GLY A 51 10.31 2.57 12.32
C GLY A 51 11.05 3.68 11.58
N LEU A 52 12.06 3.33 10.78
CA LEU A 52 12.88 4.31 10.05
C LEU A 52 12.14 5.01 8.90
N ARG A 53 10.92 4.57 8.57
CA ARG A 53 10.13 5.09 7.43
C ARG A 53 10.94 5.15 6.13
N LYS A 54 11.68 4.08 5.86
CA LYS A 54 12.41 3.85 4.61
C LYS A 54 11.77 2.71 3.84
N VAL A 55 11.64 2.88 2.53
CA VAL A 55 11.00 1.91 1.65
C VAL A 55 11.97 1.49 0.56
N TYR A 56 12.24 0.18 0.47
CA TYR A 56 13.10 -0.44 -0.53
C TYR A 56 12.37 -1.64 -1.16
N GLY A 57 12.56 -1.86 -2.47
CA GLY A 57 11.90 -2.94 -3.21
C GLY A 57 10.56 -2.50 -3.80
N PHE A 58 9.52 -3.32 -3.63
CA PHE A 58 8.17 -3.12 -4.20
C PHE A 58 8.19 -2.84 -5.71
N ALA A 59 7.69 -1.69 -6.16
CA ALA A 59 7.74 -1.27 -7.56
C ALA A 59 8.94 -0.33 -7.84
N GLY A 60 9.85 -0.18 -6.87
CA GLY A 60 11.07 0.62 -6.99
C GLY A 60 10.83 2.13 -6.99
N ARG A 61 9.68 2.62 -6.50
CA ARG A 61 9.29 4.04 -6.63
C ARG A 61 9.85 4.95 -5.55
N VAL A 62 10.21 4.41 -4.38
CA VAL A 62 10.76 5.19 -3.27
C VAL A 62 12.26 4.93 -3.10
N MET A 63 12.66 3.68 -2.89
CA MET A 63 14.08 3.25 -2.79
C MET A 63 14.93 4.06 -1.80
N GLY A 64 14.34 4.49 -0.68
CA GLY A 64 14.98 5.41 0.25
C GLY A 64 14.06 5.87 1.38
N GLU A 65 14.39 7.02 1.95
CA GLU A 65 13.55 7.69 2.94
C GLU A 65 12.24 8.19 2.32
N LEU A 66 11.16 8.09 3.10
CA LEU A 66 9.86 8.66 2.75
C LEU A 66 9.88 10.18 2.93
#